data_AF-A0A9Q0YGT6-F1
#
_entry.id   AF-A0A9Q0YGT6-F1
#
_cell.length_a   1.000
_cell.length_b   1.000
_cell.length_c   1.000
_cell.angle_alpha   90.00
_cell.angle_beta   90.00
_cell.angle_gamma   90.00
#
_symmetry.space_group_name_H-M   'P 1'
#
loop_
_entity.id
_entity.type
_entity.pdbx_description
1 polymer ?
#
loop_
_entity_poly.entity_id
_entity_poly.type
_entity_poly.pdbx_seq_one_letter_code
_entity_poly.pdbx_strand_id
1 'polypeptide(L)'
;MAASIKEQLYSLVSTGGAPKDLTDKYKKILQNILKLSKDDLLSSLNVFIDTMVNENVSLSVSRPLLTEVCSKLVSLPNEVSKTASHFLLEKVQPRAVSFEEQMATVRQHLAAIYESEESWRDAARILVGIPLETGQKQYAVDYKLNTYLKIARLYLEDDDPVEAETYIKRASMLQAESTNEQLHILYKVCYARVLDYRRKFIEAAQRYNELSYKNIVAEEERMESLKHALHCTILASAGKFLSFHL
;
A
#
# COMPACT_ATOMS: atom_id res chain seq x y z
N MET A 1 -20.14 -12.27 -24.48
CA MET A 1 -20.48 -12.68 -23.10
C MET A 1 -20.65 -11.50 -22.15
N ALA A 2 -19.74 -10.52 -22.16
CA ALA A 2 -19.87 -9.29 -21.35
C ALA A 2 -21.21 -8.55 -21.54
N ALA A 3 -21.78 -8.54 -22.76
CA ALA A 3 -23.10 -7.95 -23.03
C ALA A 3 -24.26 -8.67 -22.32
N SER A 4 -24.22 -10.01 -22.24
CA SER A 4 -25.24 -10.79 -21.52
C SER A 4 -25.12 -10.61 -20.00
N ILE A 5 -23.89 -10.50 -19.49
CA ILE A 5 -23.64 -10.18 -18.07
C ILE A 5 -24.14 -8.77 -17.76
N LYS A 6 -23.91 -7.80 -18.65
CA LYS A 6 -24.45 -6.44 -18.54
C LYS A 6 -25.98 -6.47 -18.44
N GLU A 7 -26.67 -7.19 -19.32
CA GLU A 7 -28.14 -7.34 -19.26
C GLU A 7 -28.61 -7.99 -17.95
N GLN A 8 -27.94 -9.04 -17.48
CA GLN A 8 -28.25 -9.67 -16.19
C GLN A 8 -28.08 -8.68 -15.02
N LEU A 9 -26.99 -7.90 -15.02
CA LEU A 9 -26.72 -6.88 -14.01
C LEU A 9 -27.79 -5.76 -14.03
N TYR A 10 -28.14 -5.24 -15.21
CA TYR A 10 -29.20 -4.22 -15.33
C TYR A 10 -30.58 -4.74 -14.91
N SER A 11 -30.92 -5.99 -15.25
CA SER A 11 -32.18 -6.58 -14.81
C SER A 11 -32.28 -6.60 -13.28
N LEU A 12 -31.18 -6.95 -12.58
CA LEU A 12 -31.15 -6.96 -11.12
C LEU A 12 -31.26 -5.57 -10.48
N VAL A 13 -30.74 -4.53 -11.13
CA VAL A 13 -30.94 -3.14 -10.69
C VAL A 13 -32.43 -2.75 -10.78
N SER A 14 -33.12 -3.16 -11.84
CA SER A 14 -34.54 -2.83 -12.05
C SER A 14 -35.51 -3.71 -11.24
N THR A 15 -35.14 -4.94 -10.88
CA THR A 15 -36.08 -5.90 -10.29
C THR A 15 -36.50 -5.51 -8.87
N GLY A 16 -35.63 -4.83 -8.11
CA GLY A 16 -35.87 -4.49 -6.70
C GLY A 16 -35.98 -5.75 -5.81
N GLY A 17 -35.34 -5.74 -4.64
CA GLY A 17 -35.36 -6.91 -3.76
C GLY A 17 -34.67 -6.66 -2.42
N ALA A 18 -34.78 -7.62 -1.50
CA ALA A 18 -34.08 -7.55 -0.23
C ALA A 18 -32.55 -7.46 -0.49
N PRO A 19 -31.81 -6.59 0.23
CA PRO A 19 -30.37 -6.38 0.01
C PRO A 19 -29.53 -7.66 0.09
N LYS A 20 -29.92 -8.60 0.97
CA LYS A 20 -29.24 -9.90 1.11
C LYS A 20 -29.38 -10.77 -0.14
N ASP A 21 -30.60 -10.94 -0.64
CA ASP A 21 -30.87 -11.74 -1.84
C ASP A 21 -30.20 -11.16 -3.09
N LEU A 22 -30.20 -9.82 -3.21
CA LEU A 22 -29.50 -9.13 -4.28
C LEU A 22 -27.98 -9.37 -4.20
N THR A 23 -27.41 -9.24 -3.00
CA THR A 23 -25.98 -9.50 -2.78
C THR A 23 -25.60 -10.93 -3.20
N ASP A 24 -26.39 -11.93 -2.82
CA ASP A 24 -26.12 -13.33 -3.19
C ASP A 24 -26.25 -13.58 -4.70
N LYS A 25 -27.20 -12.93 -5.37
CA LYS A 25 -27.33 -12.99 -6.84
C LYS A 25 -26.11 -12.36 -7.52
N TYR A 26 -25.65 -11.20 -7.08
CA TYR A 26 -24.45 -10.57 -7.62
C TYR A 26 -23.19 -11.39 -7.35
N LYS A 27 -23.07 -12.05 -6.19
CA LYS A 27 -21.95 -12.96 -5.90
C LYS A 27 -21.91 -14.14 -6.86
N LYS A 28 -23.06 -14.75 -7.17
CA LYS A 28 -23.13 -15.83 -8.17
C LYS A 28 -22.67 -15.35 -9.55
N ILE A 29 -23.05 -14.14 -9.95
CA ILE A 29 -22.59 -13.53 -11.21
C ILE A 29 -21.08 -13.31 -11.17
N LEU A 30 -20.53 -12.76 -10.07
CA LEU A 30 -19.09 -12.58 -9.90
C LEU A 30 -18.34 -13.92 -10.01
N GLN A 31 -18.83 -14.99 -9.37
CA GLN A 31 -18.25 -16.32 -9.48
C GLN A 31 -18.28 -16.88 -10.90
N ASN A 32 -19.31 -16.57 -11.68
CA ASN A 32 -19.39 -16.96 -13.08
C ASN A 32 -18.40 -16.16 -13.93
N ILE A 33 -18.22 -14.86 -13.65
CA ILE A 33 -17.22 -14.01 -14.32
C ILE A 33 -15.81 -14.56 -14.10
N LEU A 34 -15.50 -14.99 -12.87
CA LEU A 34 -14.17 -15.51 -12.52
C LEU A 34 -13.81 -16.84 -13.22
N LYS A 35 -14.79 -17.54 -13.81
CA LYS A 35 -14.56 -18.78 -14.59
C LYS A 35 -14.29 -18.52 -16.07
N LEU A 36 -14.37 -17.27 -16.52
CA LEU A 36 -14.18 -16.90 -17.92
C LEU A 36 -12.71 -16.91 -18.34
N SER A 37 -12.48 -16.96 -19.66
CA SER A 37 -11.16 -16.77 -20.27
C SER A 37 -10.61 -15.36 -19.97
N LYS A 38 -9.28 -15.19 -20.03
CA LYS A 38 -8.59 -13.95 -19.63
C LYS A 38 -9.14 -12.67 -20.30
N ASP A 39 -9.44 -12.71 -21.60
CA ASP A 39 -9.91 -11.52 -22.34
C ASP A 39 -11.36 -11.15 -21.99
N ASP A 40 -12.23 -12.16 -21.81
CA ASP A 40 -13.61 -11.95 -21.38
C ASP A 40 -13.70 -11.58 -19.88
N LEU A 41 -12.75 -12.03 -19.07
CA LEU A 41 -12.67 -11.77 -17.63
C LEU A 41 -12.52 -10.27 -17.35
N LEU A 42 -11.53 -9.62 -17.97
CA LEU A 42 -11.27 -8.18 -17.77
C LEU A 42 -12.48 -7.32 -18.15
N SER A 43 -13.02 -7.57 -19.34
CA SER A 43 -14.19 -6.86 -19.87
C SER A 43 -15.40 -7.04 -18.95
N SER A 44 -15.66 -8.25 -18.47
CA SER A 44 -16.78 -8.56 -17.59
C SER A 44 -16.60 -8.00 -16.18
N LEU A 45 -15.37 -8.01 -15.66
CA LEU A 45 -15.05 -7.43 -14.35
C LEU A 45 -15.22 -5.90 -14.37
N ASN A 46 -14.81 -5.24 -15.45
CA ASN A 46 -15.00 -3.80 -15.63
C ASN A 46 -16.49 -3.43 -15.67
N VAL A 47 -17.32 -4.21 -16.39
CA VAL A 47 -18.78 -4.02 -16.39
C VAL A 47 -19.37 -4.24 -15.00
N PHE A 48 -18.88 -5.23 -14.26
CA PHE A 48 -19.33 -5.50 -12.88
C PHE A 48 -18.99 -4.32 -11.96
N ILE A 49 -17.75 -3.82 -12.00
CA ILE A 49 -17.31 -2.67 -11.21
C ILE A 49 -18.15 -1.43 -11.55
N ASP A 50 -18.34 -1.12 -12.83
CA ASP A 50 -19.12 0.05 -13.29
C ASP A 50 -20.58 -0.03 -12.79
N THR A 51 -21.17 -1.23 -12.79
CA THR A 51 -22.50 -1.46 -12.22
C THR A 51 -22.52 -1.24 -10.70
N MET A 52 -21.53 -1.76 -9.97
CA MET A 52 -21.48 -1.66 -8.51
C MET A 52 -21.26 -0.25 -7.99
N VAL A 53 -20.57 0.59 -8.78
CA VAL A 53 -20.32 1.99 -8.42
C VAL A 53 -21.48 2.92 -8.79
N ASN A 54 -22.42 2.44 -9.61
CA ASN A 54 -23.62 3.18 -9.97
C ASN A 54 -24.43 3.60 -8.74
N GLU A 55 -24.95 4.82 -8.73
CA GLU A 55 -25.74 5.38 -7.61
C GLU A 55 -27.05 4.64 -7.39
N ASN A 56 -27.57 3.98 -8.42
CA ASN A 56 -28.77 3.15 -8.33
C ASN A 56 -28.57 1.89 -7.46
N VAL A 57 -27.32 1.51 -7.16
CA VAL A 57 -26.99 0.37 -6.30
C VAL A 57 -26.69 0.86 -4.89
N SER A 58 -27.44 0.34 -3.92
CA SER A 58 -27.26 0.67 -2.50
C SER A 58 -25.87 0.30 -1.98
N LEU A 59 -25.31 1.16 -1.12
CA LEU A 59 -24.00 0.95 -0.47
C LEU A 59 -23.93 -0.35 0.35
N SER A 60 -25.06 -0.83 0.87
CA SER A 60 -25.12 -2.09 1.62
C SER A 60 -24.90 -3.33 0.75
N VAL A 61 -25.09 -3.20 -0.56
CA VAL A 61 -24.86 -4.27 -1.56
C VAL A 61 -23.50 -4.06 -2.24
N SER A 62 -23.17 -2.83 -2.65
CA SER A 62 -21.94 -2.56 -3.39
C SER A 62 -20.67 -2.73 -2.56
N ARG A 63 -20.64 -2.30 -1.29
CA ARG A 63 -19.44 -2.42 -0.44
C ARG A 63 -18.99 -3.89 -0.24
N PRO A 64 -19.85 -4.83 0.19
CA PRO A 64 -19.44 -6.23 0.33
C PRO A 64 -18.96 -6.86 -0.99
N LEU A 65 -19.62 -6.53 -2.11
CA LEU A 65 -19.27 -7.06 -3.43
C LEU A 65 -17.93 -6.51 -3.92
N LEU A 66 -17.68 -5.21 -3.76
CA LEU A 66 -16.39 -4.62 -4.10
C LEU A 66 -15.28 -5.17 -3.19
N THR A 67 -15.53 -5.39 -1.89
CA THR A 67 -14.56 -6.07 -1.01
C THR A 67 -14.25 -7.48 -1.51
N GLU A 68 -15.25 -8.22 -1.99
CA GLU A 68 -15.03 -9.55 -2.58
C GLU A 68 -14.21 -9.46 -3.88
N VAL A 69 -14.51 -8.50 -4.75
CA VAL A 69 -13.69 -8.21 -5.94
C VAL A 69 -12.24 -7.95 -5.54
N CYS A 70 -12.00 -7.08 -4.56
CA CYS A 70 -10.64 -6.78 -4.05
C CYS A 70 -9.92 -8.04 -3.60
N SER A 71 -10.59 -8.94 -2.87
CA SER A 71 -10.00 -10.19 -2.42
C SER A 71 -9.61 -11.13 -3.57
N LYS A 72 -10.40 -11.11 -4.67
CA LYS A 72 -10.17 -11.94 -5.85
C LYS A 72 -9.08 -11.38 -6.75
N LEU A 73 -8.92 -10.06 -6.84
CA LEU A 73 -7.82 -9.43 -7.57
C LEU A 73 -6.45 -9.97 -7.12
N VAL A 74 -6.28 -10.25 -5.82
CA VAL A 74 -5.03 -10.83 -5.27
C VAL A 74 -4.68 -12.21 -5.86
N SER A 75 -5.69 -12.98 -6.27
CA SER A 75 -5.51 -14.31 -6.86
C SER A 75 -5.34 -14.32 -8.38
N LEU A 76 -5.55 -13.18 -9.04
CA LEU A 76 -5.44 -13.05 -10.48
C LEU A 76 -3.99 -12.75 -10.92
N PRO A 77 -3.62 -13.01 -12.18
CA PRO A 77 -2.32 -12.62 -12.71
C PRO A 77 -2.10 -11.10 -12.58
N ASN A 78 -0.86 -10.70 -12.28
CA ASN A 78 -0.49 -9.30 -12.01
C ASN A 78 -0.99 -8.31 -13.08
N GLU A 79 -0.83 -8.63 -14.36
CA GLU A 79 -1.30 -7.77 -15.48
C GLU A 79 -2.81 -7.48 -15.44
N VAL A 80 -3.60 -8.54 -15.24
CA VAL A 80 -5.06 -8.46 -15.16
C VAL A 80 -5.47 -7.72 -13.90
N SER A 81 -4.85 -8.07 -12.77
CA SER A 81 -5.14 -7.44 -11.48
C SER A 81 -4.81 -5.95 -11.50
N LYS A 82 -3.65 -5.56 -12.05
CA LYS A 82 -3.23 -4.16 -12.14
C LYS A 82 -4.21 -3.33 -12.96
N THR A 83 -4.56 -3.81 -14.15
CA THR A 83 -5.50 -3.13 -15.05
C THR A 83 -6.88 -2.95 -14.39
N ALA A 84 -7.39 -4.01 -13.76
CA ALA A 84 -8.65 -3.99 -13.03
C ALA A 84 -8.62 -3.07 -11.80
N SER A 85 -7.51 -3.06 -11.05
CA SER A 85 -7.31 -2.19 -9.89
C SER A 85 -7.32 -0.72 -10.27
N HIS A 86 -6.65 -0.33 -11.35
CA HIS A 86 -6.68 1.04 -11.87
C HIS A 86 -8.09 1.45 -12.30
N PHE A 87 -8.77 0.59 -13.07
CA PHE A 87 -10.15 0.84 -13.50
C PHE A 87 -11.09 1.01 -12.29
N LEU A 88 -10.93 0.17 -11.25
CA LEU A 88 -11.71 0.28 -10.02
C LEU A 88 -11.47 1.62 -9.33
N LEU A 89 -10.20 2.02 -9.14
CA LEU A 89 -9.87 3.28 -8.48
C LEU A 89 -10.43 4.49 -9.25
N GLU A 90 -10.33 4.49 -10.57
CA GLU A 90 -10.88 5.55 -11.43
C GLU A 90 -12.40 5.65 -11.29
N LYS A 91 -13.10 4.51 -11.37
CA LYS A 91 -14.56 4.47 -11.29
C LYS A 91 -15.09 4.84 -9.93
N VAL A 92 -14.40 4.42 -8.87
CA VAL A 92 -14.78 4.70 -7.48
C VAL A 92 -14.48 6.14 -7.08
N GLN A 93 -13.56 6.84 -7.75
CA GLN A 93 -13.09 8.18 -7.40
C GLN A 93 -14.21 9.21 -7.15
N PRO A 94 -15.29 9.33 -7.95
CA PRO A 94 -16.38 10.27 -7.70
C PRO A 94 -17.11 10.03 -6.37
N ARG A 95 -17.06 8.79 -5.86
CA ARG A 95 -17.67 8.35 -4.61
C ARG A 95 -16.61 7.91 -3.60
N ALA A 96 -15.39 8.45 -3.67
CA ALA A 96 -14.23 7.99 -2.90
C ALA A 96 -14.49 7.89 -1.39
N VAL A 97 -15.21 8.87 -0.82
CA VAL A 97 -15.59 8.90 0.60
C VAL A 97 -16.44 7.67 0.99
N SER A 98 -17.32 7.21 0.10
CA SER A 98 -18.18 6.05 0.38
C SER A 98 -17.45 4.71 0.34
N PHE A 99 -16.31 4.64 -0.35
CA PHE A 99 -15.59 3.40 -0.64
C PHE A 99 -14.13 3.45 -0.17
N GLU A 100 -13.84 4.28 0.82
CA GLU A 100 -12.48 4.55 1.32
C GLU A 100 -11.74 3.25 1.71
N GLU A 101 -12.45 2.30 2.32
CA GLU A 101 -11.91 0.99 2.69
C GLU A 101 -11.51 0.13 1.47
N GLN A 102 -12.39 0.06 0.47
CA GLN A 102 -12.13 -0.69 -0.75
C GLN A 102 -10.95 -0.06 -1.50
N MET A 103 -10.91 1.26 -1.61
CA MET A 103 -9.81 1.98 -2.25
C MET A 103 -8.48 1.76 -1.53
N ALA A 104 -8.45 1.80 -0.20
CA ALA A 104 -7.24 1.53 0.56
C ALA A 104 -6.74 0.09 0.33
N THR A 105 -7.65 -0.89 0.31
CA THR A 105 -7.33 -2.30 0.04
C THR A 105 -6.74 -2.49 -1.36
N VAL A 106 -7.36 -1.88 -2.37
CA VAL A 106 -6.88 -1.95 -3.75
C VAL A 106 -5.52 -1.26 -3.92
N ARG A 107 -5.31 -0.11 -3.28
CA ARG A 107 -4.01 0.59 -3.32
C ARG A 107 -2.90 -0.25 -2.67
N GLN A 108 -3.17 -0.90 -1.54
CA GLN A 108 -2.19 -1.79 -0.91
C GLN A 108 -1.79 -2.95 -1.83
N HIS A 109 -2.77 -3.58 -2.47
CA HIS A 109 -2.53 -4.67 -3.43
C HIS A 109 -1.76 -4.19 -4.67
N LEU A 110 -2.21 -3.08 -5.26
CA LEU A 110 -1.58 -2.50 -6.44
C LEU A 110 -0.13 -2.06 -6.17
N ALA A 111 0.15 -1.51 -4.99
CA ALA A 111 1.51 -1.19 -4.57
C ALA A 111 2.38 -2.44 -4.43
N ALA A 112 1.84 -3.56 -3.93
CA ALA A 112 2.57 -4.82 -3.85
C ALA A 112 2.91 -5.39 -5.25
N ILE A 113 2.01 -5.24 -6.23
CA ILE A 113 2.30 -5.61 -7.63
C ILE A 113 3.46 -4.75 -8.17
N TYR A 114 3.39 -3.43 -8.05
CA TYR A 114 4.48 -2.55 -8.50
C TYR A 114 5.81 -2.81 -7.79
N GLU A 115 5.76 -3.14 -6.49
CA GLU A 115 6.95 -3.52 -5.71
C GLU A 115 7.58 -4.81 -6.25
N SER A 116 6.77 -5.81 -6.62
CA SER A 116 7.27 -7.07 -7.24
C SER A 116 7.85 -6.91 -8.64
N GLU A 117 7.54 -5.80 -9.31
CA GLU A 117 8.07 -5.44 -10.62
C GLU A 117 9.20 -4.40 -10.53
N GLU A 118 9.72 -4.17 -9.32
CA GLU A 118 10.79 -3.19 -9.04
C GLU A 118 10.44 -1.75 -9.48
N SER A 119 9.15 -1.45 -9.65
CA SER A 119 8.64 -0.12 -9.97
C SER A 119 8.41 0.68 -8.69
N TRP A 120 9.51 1.00 -7.99
CA TRP A 120 9.50 1.56 -6.64
C TRP A 120 8.72 2.88 -6.52
N ARG A 121 8.96 3.81 -7.45
CA ARG A 121 8.28 5.11 -7.50
C ARG A 121 6.77 4.99 -7.60
N ASP A 122 6.30 4.11 -8.48
CA ASP A 122 4.86 3.92 -8.70
C ASP A 122 4.21 3.23 -7.49
N ALA A 123 4.87 2.22 -6.91
CA ALA A 123 4.42 1.60 -5.66
C ALA A 123 4.26 2.64 -4.54
N ALA A 124 5.23 3.54 -4.37
CA ALA A 124 5.17 4.60 -3.37
C ALA A 124 4.01 5.57 -3.63
N ARG A 125 3.84 6.03 -4.88
CA ARG A 125 2.75 6.94 -5.28
C ARG A 125 1.37 6.35 -5.00
N ILE A 126 1.18 5.05 -5.27
CA ILE A 126 -0.07 4.37 -5.00
C ILE A 126 -0.39 4.37 -3.50
N LEU A 127 0.59 4.08 -2.63
CA LEU A 127 0.40 4.09 -1.18
C LEU A 127 0.18 5.50 -0.61
N VAL A 128 0.86 6.51 -1.15
CA VAL A 128 0.64 7.93 -0.78
C VAL A 128 -0.80 8.38 -1.05
N GLY A 129 -1.46 7.78 -2.04
CA GLY A 129 -2.87 8.03 -2.34
C GLY A 129 -3.88 7.50 -1.31
N ILE A 130 -3.44 6.79 -0.26
CA ILE A 130 -4.30 6.34 0.84
C ILE A 130 -4.48 7.51 1.83
N PRO A 131 -5.71 7.96 2.12
CA PRO A 131 -5.95 9.10 3.00
C PRO A 131 -5.81 8.69 4.49
N LEU A 132 -4.58 8.45 4.95
CA LEU A 132 -4.29 7.94 6.30
C LEU A 132 -4.72 8.88 7.44
N GLU A 133 -4.71 10.20 7.21
CA GLU A 133 -5.06 11.22 8.22
C GLU A 133 -6.26 12.09 7.82
N THR A 134 -6.55 12.20 6.52
CA THR A 134 -7.58 13.09 5.97
C THR A 134 -8.89 12.39 5.64
N GLY A 135 -8.93 11.06 5.78
CA GLY A 135 -10.09 10.23 5.51
C GLY A 135 -11.15 10.25 6.60
N GLN A 136 -12.34 9.71 6.31
CA GLN A 136 -13.36 9.46 7.33
C GLN A 136 -13.03 8.21 8.14
N LYS A 137 -12.26 7.27 7.56
CA LYS A 137 -11.86 6.05 8.26
C LYS A 137 -10.71 6.34 9.20
N GLN A 138 -10.90 5.99 10.47
CA GLN A 138 -9.82 5.98 11.45
C GLN A 138 -9.01 4.69 11.29
N TYR A 139 -7.77 4.83 10.85
CA TYR A 139 -6.82 3.72 10.78
C TYR A 139 -6.10 3.54 12.11
N ALA A 140 -5.83 2.29 12.48
CA ALA A 140 -4.99 1.97 13.63
C ALA A 140 -3.58 2.56 13.46
N VAL A 141 -2.97 3.01 14.56
CA VAL A 141 -1.62 3.60 14.57
C VAL A 141 -0.62 2.70 13.87
N ASP A 142 -0.62 1.40 14.18
CA ASP A 142 0.28 0.41 13.58
C ASP A 142 0.11 0.30 12.05
N TYR A 143 -1.12 0.41 11.54
CA TYR A 143 -1.37 0.39 10.10
C TYR A 143 -0.79 1.64 9.41
N LYS A 144 -1.00 2.81 10.03
CA LYS A 144 -0.46 4.08 9.53
C LYS A 144 1.07 4.06 9.55
N LEU A 145 1.65 3.63 10.66
CA LEU A 145 3.10 3.49 10.83
C LEU A 145 3.69 2.55 9.78
N ASN A 146 3.14 1.34 9.63
CA ASN A 146 3.60 0.37 8.64
C ASN A 146 3.53 0.93 7.20
N THR A 147 2.43 1.63 6.87
CA THR A 147 2.28 2.26 5.54
C THR A 147 3.33 3.35 5.31
N TYR A 148 3.60 4.22 6.29
CA TYR A 148 4.64 5.24 6.17
C TYR A 148 6.06 4.65 6.06
N LEU A 149 6.36 3.61 6.84
CA LEU A 149 7.64 2.89 6.74
C LEU A 149 7.82 2.26 5.36
N LYS A 150 6.76 1.66 4.81
CA LYS A 150 6.78 1.08 3.47
C LYS A 150 7.01 2.15 2.40
N ILE A 151 6.32 3.29 2.47
CA ILE A 151 6.53 4.42 1.55
C ILE A 151 7.98 4.92 1.63
N ALA A 152 8.51 5.12 2.84
CA ALA A 152 9.89 5.59 3.02
C ALA A 152 10.91 4.60 2.43
N ARG A 153 10.71 3.29 2.64
CA ARG A 153 11.54 2.25 2.04
C ARG A 153 11.49 2.31 0.51
N LEU A 154 10.29 2.38 -0.08
CA LEU A 154 10.14 2.42 -1.54
C LEU A 154 10.84 3.64 -2.16
N TYR A 155 10.77 4.82 -1.53
CA TYR A 155 11.52 5.98 -2.01
C TYR A 155 13.03 5.85 -1.85
N LEU A 156 13.52 5.12 -0.84
CA LEU A 156 14.95 4.81 -0.74
C LEU A 156 15.43 3.87 -1.84
N GLU A 157 14.64 2.85 -2.21
CA GLU A 157 14.98 1.95 -3.32
C GLU A 157 14.92 2.68 -4.69
N ASP A 158 14.21 3.81 -4.77
CA ASP A 158 14.14 4.69 -5.94
C ASP A 158 15.19 5.83 -5.93
N ASP A 159 16.19 5.76 -5.05
CA ASP A 159 17.22 6.79 -4.85
C ASP A 159 16.67 8.21 -4.54
N ASP A 160 15.48 8.31 -3.95
CA ASP A 160 14.85 9.57 -3.53
C ASP A 160 14.81 9.72 -1.99
N PRO A 161 15.95 10.03 -1.35
CA PRO A 161 16.01 10.13 0.10
C PRO A 161 15.29 11.37 0.64
N VAL A 162 14.96 12.36 -0.20
CA VAL A 162 14.22 13.56 0.21
C VAL A 162 12.77 13.20 0.51
N GLU A 163 12.13 12.48 -0.40
CA GLU A 163 10.78 11.97 -0.17
C GLU A 163 10.77 10.96 0.96
N ALA A 164 11.75 10.04 1.02
CA ALA A 164 11.86 9.10 2.14
C ALA A 164 11.97 9.79 3.51
N GLU A 165 12.76 10.88 3.61
CA GLU A 165 12.88 11.71 4.82
C GLU A 165 11.54 12.34 5.23
N THR A 166 10.70 12.71 4.26
CA THR A 166 9.38 13.29 4.55
C THR A 166 8.46 12.27 5.21
N TYR A 167 8.40 11.04 4.68
CA TYR A 167 7.50 10.01 5.23
C TYR A 167 8.02 9.38 6.52
N ILE A 168 9.35 9.24 6.69
CA ILE A 168 9.90 8.76 7.97
C ILE A 168 9.69 9.76 9.10
N LYS A 169 9.67 11.08 8.81
CA LYS A 169 9.29 12.11 9.80
C LYS A 169 7.82 11.97 10.22
N ARG A 170 6.91 11.65 9.31
CA ARG A 170 5.51 11.34 9.67
C ARG A 170 5.43 10.08 10.54
N ALA A 171 6.18 9.03 10.21
CA ALA A 171 6.29 7.83 11.04
C ALA A 171 6.84 8.15 12.46
N SER A 172 7.79 9.09 12.59
CA SER A 172 8.37 9.48 13.88
C SER A 172 7.35 10.07 14.86
N MET A 173 6.29 10.72 14.36
CA MET A 173 5.22 11.28 15.18
C MET A 173 4.31 10.18 15.74
N LEU A 174 4.16 9.06 15.01
CA LEU A 174 3.26 7.96 15.35
C LEU A 174 3.94 6.83 16.11
N GLN A 175 5.27 6.67 15.97
CA GLN A 175 5.95 5.52 16.56
C GLN A 175 5.72 5.41 18.06
N ALA A 176 5.73 6.53 18.80
CA ALA A 176 5.57 6.54 20.26
C ALA A 176 4.19 6.03 20.73
N GLU A 177 3.18 6.09 19.85
CA GLU A 177 1.81 5.62 20.12
C GLU A 177 1.63 4.13 19.80
N SER A 178 2.56 3.52 19.05
CA SER A 178 2.53 2.09 18.75
C SER A 178 3.04 1.27 19.93
N THR A 179 2.36 0.17 20.24
CA THR A 179 2.82 -0.82 21.24
C THR A 179 3.63 -1.95 20.62
N ASN A 180 3.77 -1.98 19.29
CA ASN A 180 4.40 -3.07 18.56
C ASN A 180 5.92 -2.88 18.48
N GLU A 181 6.65 -3.65 19.29
CA GLU A 181 8.11 -3.57 19.38
C GLU A 181 8.83 -3.89 18.06
N GLN A 182 8.27 -4.75 17.21
CA GLN A 182 8.84 -5.05 15.90
C GLN A 182 8.74 -3.84 14.96
N LEU A 183 7.60 -3.13 14.96
CA LEU A 183 7.45 -1.90 14.17
C LEU A 183 8.39 -0.79 14.65
N HIS A 184 8.65 -0.70 15.96
CA HIS A 184 9.65 0.20 16.53
C HIS A 184 11.06 -0.06 16.01
N ILE A 185 11.44 -1.34 15.91
CA ILE A 185 12.73 -1.74 15.36
C ILE A 185 12.80 -1.39 13.87
N LEU A 186 11.79 -1.76 13.09
CA LEU A 186 11.71 -1.46 11.65
C LEU A 186 11.79 0.05 11.39
N TYR A 187 11.10 0.87 12.20
CA TYR A 187 11.20 2.32 12.15
C TYR A 187 12.64 2.80 12.38
N LYS A 188 13.32 2.31 13.43
CA LYS A 188 14.70 2.71 13.73
C LYS A 188 15.67 2.33 12.61
N VAL A 189 15.54 1.13 12.05
CA VAL A 189 16.37 0.67 10.91
C VAL A 189 16.11 1.54 9.69
N CYS A 190 14.85 1.79 9.34
CA CYS A 190 14.48 2.64 8.21
C CYS A 190 14.98 4.08 8.40
N TYR A 191 14.85 4.65 9.61
CA TYR A 191 15.34 5.99 9.92
C TYR A 191 16.86 6.10 9.81
N ALA A 192 17.61 5.11 10.30
CA ALA A 192 19.06 5.06 10.13
C ALA A 192 19.46 5.01 8.64
N ARG A 193 18.77 4.20 7.83
CA ARG A 193 18.97 4.15 6.37
C ARG A 193 18.70 5.49 5.71
N VAL A 194 17.60 6.17 6.05
CA VAL A 194 17.31 7.50 5.50
C VAL A 194 18.43 8.50 5.83
N LEU A 195 18.93 8.51 7.08
CA LEU A 195 20.02 9.40 7.47
C LEU A 195 21.31 9.13 6.69
N ASP A 196 21.63 7.85 6.46
CA ASP A 196 22.78 7.41 5.66
C ASP A 196 22.69 7.94 4.22
N TYR A 197 21.55 7.73 3.54
CA TYR A 197 21.32 8.23 2.18
C TYR A 197 21.29 9.77 2.11
N ARG A 198 20.90 10.45 3.20
CA ARG A 198 20.97 11.92 3.33
C ARG A 198 22.38 12.42 3.67
N ARG A 199 23.39 11.54 3.71
CA ARG A 199 24.80 11.82 4.06
C ARG A 199 24.98 12.38 5.48
N LYS A 200 24.00 12.15 6.37
CA LYS A 200 24.08 12.50 7.79
C LYS A 200 24.78 11.36 8.55
N PHE A 201 26.00 11.04 8.13
CA PHE A 201 26.70 9.81 8.52
C PHE A 201 26.94 9.68 10.03
N ILE A 202 27.18 10.79 10.75
CA ILE A 202 27.37 10.74 12.22
C ILE A 202 26.07 10.33 12.90
N GLU A 203 24.95 10.93 12.50
CA GLU A 203 23.63 10.61 13.06
C GLU A 203 23.24 9.17 12.70
N ALA A 204 23.45 8.76 11.45
CA ALA A 204 23.21 7.39 11.00
C ALA A 204 24.06 6.38 11.81
N ALA A 205 25.35 6.65 11.99
CA ALA A 205 26.25 5.78 12.77
C ALA A 205 25.78 5.59 14.21
N GLN A 206 25.35 6.67 14.86
CA GLN A 206 24.80 6.60 16.22
C GLN A 206 23.55 5.69 16.28
N ARG A 207 22.62 5.83 15.33
CA ARG A 207 21.41 5.01 15.28
C ARG A 207 21.69 3.54 15.00
N TYR A 208 22.60 3.24 14.08
CA TYR A 208 23.02 1.88 13.79
C TYR A 208 23.75 1.23 14.98
N ASN A 209 24.57 2.00 15.70
CA ASN A 209 25.23 1.53 16.91
C ASN A 209 24.21 1.22 18.03
N GLU A 210 23.23 2.09 18.26
CA GLU A 210 22.12 1.84 19.20
C GLU A 210 21.35 0.55 18.86
N LEU A 211 21.09 0.29 17.57
CA LEU A 211 20.42 -0.93 17.10
C LEU A 211 21.24 -2.19 17.38
N SER A 212 22.57 -2.14 17.27
CA SER A 212 23.44 -3.29 17.50
C SER A 212 23.43 -3.83 18.94
N TYR A 213 22.96 -3.04 19.91
CA TYR A 213 22.83 -3.45 21.31
C TYR A 213 21.45 -4.00 21.68
N LYS A 214 20.47 -3.99 20.76
CA LYS A 214 19.12 -4.48 21.04
C LYS A 214 19.04 -6.01 20.94
N ASN A 215 18.94 -6.70 22.08
CA ASN A 215 18.86 -8.17 22.12
C ASN A 215 17.61 -8.78 21.47
N ILE A 216 16.55 -7.99 21.25
CA ILE A 216 15.36 -8.43 20.51
C ILE A 216 15.62 -8.57 19.00
N VAL A 217 16.66 -7.89 18.49
CA VAL A 217 17.10 -7.99 17.10
C VAL A 217 17.98 -9.23 16.97
N ALA A 218 17.81 -9.99 15.89
CA ALA A 218 18.61 -11.18 15.61
C ALA A 218 20.11 -10.83 15.56
N GLU A 219 20.98 -11.76 15.97
CA GLU A 219 22.43 -11.51 16.03
C GLU A 219 23.01 -11.08 14.68
N GLU A 220 22.56 -11.70 13.59
CA GLU A 220 22.96 -11.34 12.22
C GLU A 220 22.62 -9.89 11.88
N GLU A 221 21.38 -9.45 12.16
CA GLU A 221 20.93 -8.08 11.92
C GLU A 221 21.64 -7.06 12.83
N ARG A 222 22.01 -7.45 14.05
CA ARG A 222 22.82 -6.62 14.96
C ARG A 222 24.24 -6.43 14.42
N MET A 223 24.85 -7.49 13.91
CA MET A 223 26.17 -7.44 13.28
C MET A 223 26.15 -6.60 12.00
N GLU A 224 25.10 -6.72 11.20
CA GLU A 224 24.89 -5.88 10.03
C GLU A 224 24.71 -4.40 10.41
N SER A 225 23.93 -4.11 11.45
CA SER A 225 23.80 -2.75 11.99
C SER A 225 25.15 -2.19 12.44
N LEU A 226 25.96 -2.99 13.15
CA LEU A 226 27.30 -2.57 13.58
C LEU A 226 28.24 -2.27 12.40
N LYS A 227 28.18 -3.10 11.34
CA LYS A 227 28.92 -2.86 10.09
C LYS A 227 28.53 -1.53 9.44
N HIS A 228 27.24 -1.24 9.34
CA HIS A 228 26.75 0.05 8.82
C HIS A 228 27.21 1.23 9.69
N ALA A 229 27.20 1.09 11.02
CA ALA A 229 27.71 2.11 11.94
C ALA A 229 29.20 2.41 11.69
N LEU A 230 30.02 1.37 11.51
CA LEU A 230 31.44 1.51 11.21
C LEU A 230 31.66 2.22 9.88
N HIS A 231 30.96 1.79 8.82
CA HIS A 231 31.05 2.41 7.49
C HIS A 231 30.68 3.90 7.54
N CYS A 232 29.54 4.24 8.16
CA CYS A 232 29.11 5.62 8.34
C CYS A 232 30.16 6.45 9.12
N THR A 233 30.76 5.89 10.17
CA THR A 233 31.79 6.58 10.97
C THR A 233 33.05 6.89 10.16
N ILE A 234 33.48 5.95 9.31
CA ILE A 234 34.62 6.14 8.41
C ILE A 234 34.30 7.23 7.37
N LEU A 235 33.13 7.16 6.74
CA LEU A 235 32.67 8.14 5.75
C LEU A 235 32.51 9.55 6.34
N ALA A 236 32.00 9.66 7.58
CA ALA A 236 31.91 10.92 8.31
C ALA A 236 33.29 11.56 8.55
N SER A 237 34.28 10.73 8.86
CA SER A 237 35.64 11.18 9.15
C SER A 237 36.31 11.72 7.89
N ALA A 238 36.13 11.06 6.73
CA ALA A 238 36.63 11.55 5.44
C ALA A 238 36.08 12.94 5.08
N GLY A 239 34.79 13.21 5.38
CA GLY A 239 34.19 14.53 5.21
C GLY A 239 34.82 15.63 6.08
N LYS A 240 35.19 15.32 7.32
CA LYS A 240 35.90 16.26 8.21
C LYS A 240 37.33 16.55 7.76
N PHE A 241 38.03 15.56 7.21
CA PHE A 241 39.38 15.77 6.68
C PHE A 241 39.39 16.67 5.43
N LEU A 242 38.39 16.57 4.55
CA LEU A 242 38.25 17.46 3.39
C LEU A 242 37.91 18.91 3.78
N SER A 243 37.14 19.13 4.85
CA SER A 243 36.82 20.49 5.33
C SER A 243 37.97 21.22 6.03
N PHE A 244 39.05 20.51 6.38
CA PHE A 244 40.24 21.09 7.01
C PHE A 244 41.37 21.41 6.01
N HIS A 245 41.18 21.14 4.71
CA HIS A 245 42.20 21.32 3.66
C HIS A 245 41.72 22.19 2.46
N LEU A 246 40.70 23.02 2.67
CA LEU A 246 40.30 24.12 1.78
C LEU A 246 40.29 25.43 2.59
#